data_AF-A0A847X866-F1
#
_entry.id   AF-A0A847X866-F1
#
_cell.length_a   1.000
_cell.length_b   1.000
_cell.length_c   1.000
_cell.angle_alpha   90.00
_cell.angle_beta   90.00
_cell.angle_gamma   90.00
#
_symmetry.space_group_name_H-M   'P 1'
#
loop_
_entity.id
_entity.type
_entity.pdbx_description
1 polymer ?
#
loop_
_entity_poly.entity_id
_entity_poly.type
_entity_poly.pdbx_seq_one_letter_code
_entity_poly.pdbx_strand_id
1 'polypeptide(L)'
;MLTKIQDDNLDGYISYESKNKKGNPLYSTTISVYGERHRIIGLICINFYADSPFTELFPLFKMFDKKAGTMLNENFAVDVNALIEQAYGEAYQQVMLDENISSNLKNKEIVCILYNQGIFEMKDAVVKVAQLMDVSRNTIYMHLRGIKNKDSNET
;
A
#
# COMPACT_ATOMS: atom_id res chain seq x y z
N MET A 1 -11.19 -8.03 -40.52
CA MET A 1 -11.20 -8.57 -39.14
C MET A 1 -12.28 -9.62 -38.98
N LEU A 2 -13.57 -9.30 -39.16
CA LEU A 2 -14.65 -10.29 -39.11
C LEU A 2 -14.43 -11.49 -40.05
N THR A 3 -14.03 -11.21 -41.30
CA THR A 3 -13.68 -12.24 -42.29
C THR A 3 -12.52 -13.13 -41.83
N LYS A 4 -11.49 -12.56 -41.18
CA LYS A 4 -10.37 -13.36 -40.63
C LYS A 4 -10.83 -14.27 -39.48
N ILE A 5 -11.69 -13.77 -38.60
CA ILE A 5 -12.22 -14.58 -37.50
C ILE A 5 -13.06 -15.76 -38.03
N GLN A 6 -13.80 -15.55 -39.11
CA GLN A 6 -14.62 -16.58 -39.75
C GLN A 6 -13.80 -17.58 -40.59
N ASP A 7 -12.81 -17.08 -41.33
CA ASP A 7 -12.03 -17.88 -42.29
C ASP A 7 -10.90 -18.68 -41.61
N ASP A 8 -10.28 -18.12 -40.57
CA ASP A 8 -9.12 -18.74 -39.90
C ASP A 8 -9.53 -19.69 -38.75
N ASN A 9 -10.84 -19.96 -38.57
CA ASN A 9 -11.41 -20.82 -37.52
C ASN A 9 -10.88 -20.50 -36.11
N LEU A 10 -10.72 -19.21 -35.81
CA LEU A 10 -10.21 -18.72 -34.53
C LEU A 10 -11.28 -18.88 -33.44
N ASP A 11 -10.86 -18.94 -32.16
CA ASP A 11 -11.71 -19.08 -30.96
C ASP A 11 -12.63 -17.86 -30.68
N GLY A 12 -13.06 -17.16 -31.73
CA GLY A 12 -13.94 -16.01 -31.65
C GLY A 12 -13.24 -14.70 -31.37
N TYR A 13 -11.92 -14.66 -31.21
CA TYR A 13 -11.16 -13.43 -31.05
C TYR A 13 -9.86 -13.41 -31.87
N ILE A 14 -9.35 -12.22 -32.13
CA ILE A 14 -8.05 -12.00 -32.76
C ILE A 14 -7.34 -10.83 -32.08
N SER A 15 -6.08 -11.04 -31.71
CA SER A 15 -5.19 -10.00 -31.21
C SER A 15 -4.15 -9.66 -32.28
N TYR A 16 -3.87 -8.37 -32.46
CA TYR A 16 -2.97 -7.89 -33.49
C TYR A 16 -2.35 -6.55 -33.10
N GLU A 17 -1.18 -6.29 -33.66
CA GLU A 17 -0.52 -5.00 -33.58
C GLU A 17 -0.99 -4.10 -34.72
N SER A 18 -1.23 -2.83 -34.42
CA SER A 18 -1.61 -1.83 -35.40
C SER A 18 -0.99 -0.47 -35.07
N LYS A 19 -1.21 0.52 -35.93
CA LYS A 19 -0.78 1.90 -35.69
C LYS A 19 -1.98 2.84 -35.83
N ASN A 20 -2.04 3.88 -35.01
CA ASN A 20 -3.07 4.91 -35.16
C ASN A 20 -2.74 5.83 -36.34
N LYS A 21 -3.63 6.79 -36.63
CA LYS A 21 -3.42 7.80 -37.70
C LYS A 21 -2.13 8.63 -37.54
N LYS A 22 -1.58 8.70 -36.32
CA LYS A 22 -0.33 9.43 -36.01
C LYS A 22 0.91 8.53 -36.08
N GLY A 23 0.75 7.23 -36.34
CA GLY A 23 1.85 6.27 -36.42
C GLY A 23 2.23 5.59 -35.09
N ASN A 24 1.56 5.93 -33.98
CA ASN A 24 1.88 5.34 -32.68
C ASN A 24 1.38 3.89 -32.61
N PRO A 25 2.13 2.97 -31.97
CA PRO A 25 1.76 1.56 -31.86
C PRO A 25 0.54 1.33 -30.98
N LEU A 26 -0.34 0.43 -31.41
CA LEU A 26 -1.49 -0.08 -30.66
C LEU A 26 -1.46 -1.60 -30.64
N TYR A 27 -1.75 -2.14 -29.47
CA TYR A 27 -2.07 -3.56 -29.31
C TYR A 27 -3.60 -3.68 -29.22
N SER A 28 -4.18 -4.33 -30.22
CA SER A 28 -5.63 -4.40 -30.40
C SER A 28 -6.11 -5.82 -30.29
N THR A 29 -7.29 -6.02 -29.71
CA THR A 29 -8.00 -7.29 -29.73
C THR A 29 -9.43 -7.08 -30.18
N THR A 30 -9.88 -7.85 -31.17
CA THR A 30 -11.27 -7.89 -31.61
C THR A 30 -11.88 -9.21 -31.16
N ILE A 31 -12.97 -9.15 -30.40
CA ILE A 31 -13.67 -10.28 -29.80
C ILE A 31 -15.07 -10.34 -30.41
N SER A 32 -15.49 -11.53 -30.83
CA SER A 32 -16.80 -11.75 -31.42
C SER A 32 -17.87 -11.85 -30.34
N VAL A 33 -18.99 -11.17 -30.58
CA VAL A 33 -20.19 -11.27 -29.75
C VAL A 33 -21.17 -12.18 -30.45
N TYR A 34 -21.52 -13.28 -29.80
CA TYR A 34 -22.40 -14.31 -30.34
C TYR A 34 -23.83 -14.13 -29.82
N GLY A 35 -24.79 -14.19 -30.74
CA GLY A 35 -26.21 -14.29 -30.43
C GLY A 35 -26.70 -15.73 -30.48
N GLU A 36 -28.01 -15.90 -30.63
CA GLU A 36 -28.63 -17.22 -30.78
C GLU A 36 -28.01 -18.01 -31.95
N ARG A 37 -27.94 -19.34 -31.76
CA ARG A 37 -27.35 -20.28 -32.74
C ARG A 37 -25.89 -19.98 -33.11
N HIS A 38 -25.14 -19.40 -32.17
CA HIS A 38 -23.71 -19.08 -32.33
C HIS A 38 -23.43 -18.16 -33.54
N ARG A 39 -24.40 -17.33 -33.91
CA ARG A 39 -24.23 -16.33 -34.95
C ARG A 39 -23.50 -15.12 -34.38
N ILE A 40 -22.43 -14.67 -35.04
CA ILE A 40 -21.78 -13.40 -34.71
C ILE A 40 -22.79 -12.27 -34.99
N ILE A 41 -23.16 -11.54 -33.94
CA ILE A 41 -24.08 -10.39 -34.01
C ILE A 41 -23.36 -9.06 -33.80
N GLY A 42 -22.09 -9.10 -33.39
CA GLY A 42 -21.30 -7.90 -33.16
C GLY A 42 -19.84 -8.23 -32.86
N LEU A 43 -19.05 -7.18 -32.68
CA LEU A 43 -17.63 -7.25 -32.33
C LEU A 43 -17.35 -6.27 -31.19
N ILE A 44 -16.58 -6.69 -30.19
CA ILE A 44 -15.98 -5.83 -29.18
C ILE A 44 -14.52 -5.63 -29.55
N CYS A 45 -14.09 -4.38 -29.65
CA CYS A 45 -12.70 -4.03 -29.92
C CYS A 45 -12.08 -3.39 -28.69
N ILE A 46 -11.01 -3.98 -28.17
CA ILE A 46 -10.19 -3.42 -27.08
C ILE A 46 -8.88 -2.95 -27.73
N ASN A 47 -8.55 -1.67 -27.57
CA ASN A 47 -7.33 -1.09 -28.11
C ASN A 47 -6.48 -0.54 -26.96
N PHE A 48 -5.24 -0.98 -26.88
CA PHE A 48 -4.25 -0.48 -25.93
C PHE A 48 -3.25 0.40 -26.67
N TYR A 49 -3.18 1.66 -26.28
CA TYR A 49 -2.25 2.64 -26.82
C TYR A 49 -0.90 2.46 -26.12
N ALA A 50 0.11 1.98 -26.83
CA ALA A 50 1.40 1.67 -26.22
C ALA A 50 2.23 2.92 -25.90
N ASP A 51 1.81 4.08 -26.40
CA ASP A 51 2.36 5.40 -26.09
C ASP A 51 1.67 6.06 -24.88
N SER A 52 0.66 5.42 -24.28
CA SER A 52 0.06 5.91 -23.04
C SER A 52 1.07 5.89 -21.89
N PRO A 53 1.19 6.98 -21.11
CA PRO A 53 2.00 6.98 -19.90
C PRO A 53 1.63 5.82 -18.98
N PHE A 54 2.64 5.13 -18.44
CA PHE A 54 2.42 4.00 -17.54
C PHE A 54 1.57 4.37 -16.31
N THR A 55 1.63 5.64 -15.89
CA THR A 55 0.83 6.17 -14.79
C THR A 55 -0.68 6.06 -15.01
N GLU A 56 -1.14 6.10 -16.25
CA GLU A 56 -2.55 5.96 -16.61
C GLU A 56 -3.05 4.52 -16.50
N LEU A 57 -2.14 3.55 -16.34
CA LEU A 57 -2.46 2.13 -16.19
C LEU A 57 -2.66 1.70 -14.73
N PHE A 58 -2.21 2.50 -13.76
CA PHE A 58 -2.40 2.22 -12.33
C PHE A 58 -3.84 1.97 -11.89
N PRO A 59 -4.86 2.70 -12.39
CA PRO A 59 -6.26 2.42 -12.08
C PRO A 59 -6.69 1.00 -12.48
N LEU A 60 -6.10 0.44 -13.54
CA LEU A 60 -6.38 -0.93 -13.98
C LEU A 60 -5.93 -1.94 -12.91
N PHE A 61 -4.75 -1.73 -12.33
CA PHE A 61 -4.22 -2.57 -11.24
C PHE A 61 -5.05 -2.43 -9.95
N LYS A 62 -5.54 -1.21 -9.64
CA LYS A 62 -6.45 -0.99 -8.50
C LYS A 62 -7.76 -1.77 -8.63
N MET A 63 -8.26 -1.98 -9.85
CA MET A 63 -9.50 -2.74 -10.08
C MET A 63 -9.36 -4.24 -9.77
N PHE A 64 -8.14 -4.80 -9.88
CA PHE A 64 -7.87 -6.19 -9.51
C PHE A 64 -7.77 -6.39 -7.98
N ASP A 65 -7.55 -5.30 -7.24
CA ASP A 65 -7.41 -5.34 -5.80
C ASP A 65 -8.78 -5.15 -5.10
N LYS A 66 -9.56 -6.23 -5.02
CA LYS A 66 -10.85 -6.26 -4.31
C LYS A 66 -10.72 -5.99 -2.79
N LYS A 67 -9.50 -5.82 -2.28
CA LYS A 67 -9.16 -5.49 -0.89
C LYS A 67 -8.59 -4.07 -0.73
N ALA A 68 -8.80 -3.16 -1.67
CA ALA A 68 -8.32 -1.78 -1.56
C ALA A 68 -9.15 -0.96 -0.54
N GLY A 69 -9.03 -1.31 0.74
CA GLY A 69 -9.62 -0.61 1.88
C GLY A 69 -8.64 0.21 2.70
N THR A 70 -7.35 0.18 2.38
CA THR A 70 -6.34 0.92 3.15
C THR A 70 -5.43 1.65 2.19
N MET A 71 -5.64 2.96 2.08
CA MET A 71 -4.58 3.86 1.61
C MET A 71 -3.44 3.72 2.62
N LEU A 72 -2.42 2.92 2.28
CA LEU A 72 -1.16 2.94 3.00
C LEU A 72 -0.53 4.29 2.70
N ASN A 73 -0.39 5.13 3.72
CA ASN A 73 0.37 6.34 3.63
C ASN A 73 1.85 5.92 3.59
N GLU A 74 2.36 5.63 2.40
CA GLU A 74 3.78 5.39 2.17
C GLU A 74 4.49 6.74 2.30
N ASN A 75 4.82 7.10 3.54
CA ASN A 75 5.59 8.29 3.84
C ASN A 75 7.06 7.95 3.56
N PHE A 76 7.51 8.20 2.33
CA PHE A 76 8.92 8.05 1.95
C PHE A 76 9.75 8.93 2.87
N ALA A 77 10.53 8.28 3.73
CA ALA A 77 11.31 8.89 4.80
C ALA A 77 12.22 10.01 4.30
N VAL A 78 11.73 11.25 4.33
CA VAL A 78 12.57 12.45 4.24
C VAL A 78 12.75 13.09 5.61
N ASP A 79 11.83 12.88 6.56
CA ASP A 79 11.92 13.43 7.90
C ASP A 79 11.76 12.37 9.00
N VAL A 80 12.88 12.08 9.66
CA VAL A 80 12.96 11.19 10.83
C VAL A 80 12.01 11.65 11.94
N ASN A 81 11.79 12.96 12.09
CA ASN A 81 10.88 13.49 13.11
C ASN A 81 9.42 13.13 12.82
N ALA A 82 9.01 13.23 11.55
CA ALA A 82 7.65 12.88 11.14
C ALA A 82 7.38 11.38 11.37
N LEU A 83 8.38 10.53 11.16
CA LEU A 83 8.26 9.10 11.45
C LEU A 83 8.09 8.85 12.95
N ILE A 84 8.91 9.49 13.80
CA ILE A 84 8.78 9.39 15.26
C ILE A 84 7.40 9.89 15.73
N GLU A 85 6.92 11.01 15.17
CA GLU A 85 5.59 11.56 15.49
C GLU A 85 4.45 10.62 15.10
N GLN A 86 4.53 10.03 13.90
CA GLN A 86 3.52 9.07 13.44
C GLN A 86 3.51 7.82 14.32
N ALA A 87 4.68 7.21 14.56
CA ALA A 87 4.80 6.03 15.41
C ALA A 87 4.28 6.29 16.83
N TYR A 88 4.57 7.47 17.39
CA TYR A 88 4.01 7.90 18.67
C TYR A 88 2.48 8.03 18.60
N GLY A 89 1.93 8.66 17.57
CA GLY A 89 0.49 8.83 17.40
C GLY A 89 -0.26 7.49 17.33
N GLU A 90 0.28 6.53 16.58
CA GLU A 90 -0.27 5.17 16.46
C GLU A 90 -0.21 4.43 17.81
N ALA A 91 0.94 4.42 18.48
CA ALA A 91 1.12 3.79 19.79
C ALA A 91 0.23 4.44 20.87
N TYR A 92 0.11 5.77 20.85
CA TYR A 92 -0.74 6.52 21.76
C TYR A 92 -2.21 6.14 21.58
N GLN A 93 -2.72 6.14 20.35
CA GLN A 93 -4.10 5.73 20.07
C GLN A 93 -4.36 4.29 20.52
N GLN A 94 -3.45 3.36 20.19
CA GLN A 94 -3.55 1.96 20.59
C GLN A 94 -3.65 1.80 22.12
N VAL A 95 -2.79 2.47 22.89
CA VAL A 95 -2.77 2.35 24.36
C VAL A 95 -3.90 3.12 25.03
N MET A 96 -4.33 4.25 24.47
CA MET A 96 -5.41 5.04 25.07
C MET A 96 -6.77 4.38 24.91
N LEU A 97 -6.99 3.64 23.82
CA LEU A 97 -8.22 2.91 23.53
C LEU A 97 -8.32 1.57 24.29
N ASP A 98 -7.22 1.03 24.81
CA ASP A 98 -7.24 -0.22 25.57
C ASP A 98 -7.56 0.03 27.05
N GLU A 99 -8.78 -0.35 27.46
CA GLU A 99 -9.26 -0.23 28.84
C GLU A 99 -8.58 -1.19 29.82
N ASN A 100 -7.90 -2.23 29.33
CA ASN A 100 -7.18 -3.17 30.18
C ASN A 100 -5.87 -2.58 30.72
N ILE A 101 -5.37 -1.48 30.12
CA ILE A 101 -4.15 -0.82 30.54
C ILE A 101 -4.48 0.23 31.58
N SER A 102 -4.08 -0.04 32.83
CA SER A 102 -4.16 0.94 33.92
C SER A 102 -3.48 2.25 33.54
N SER A 103 -4.09 3.39 33.91
CA SER A 103 -3.56 4.73 33.62
C SER A 103 -2.10 4.92 34.01
N ASN A 104 -1.66 4.29 35.10
CA ASN A 104 -0.27 4.37 35.58
C ASN A 104 0.73 3.59 34.71
N LEU A 105 0.25 2.66 33.87
CA LEU A 105 1.06 1.84 32.97
C LEU A 105 1.08 2.35 31.53
N LYS A 106 0.18 3.28 31.16
CA LYS A 106 0.07 3.76 29.77
C LYS A 106 1.38 4.31 29.21
N ASN A 107 2.09 5.13 29.98
CA ASN A 107 3.39 5.65 29.55
C ASN A 107 4.44 4.55 29.33
N LYS A 108 4.45 3.54 30.19
CA LYS A 108 5.36 2.39 30.05
C LYS A 108 5.01 1.60 28.78
N GLU A 109 3.73 1.40 28.51
CA GLU A 109 3.28 0.64 27.34
C GLU A 109 3.59 1.35 26.03
N ILE A 110 3.37 2.67 25.96
CA ILE A 110 3.75 3.46 24.78
C ILE A 110 5.25 3.33 24.51
N VAL A 111 6.10 3.47 25.53
CA VAL A 111 7.56 3.30 25.37
C VAL A 111 7.91 1.87 24.95
N CYS A 112 7.19 0.85 25.43
CA CYS A 112 7.38 -0.54 25.03
C CYS A 112 7.08 -0.76 23.54
N ILE A 113 5.94 -0.25 23.04
CA ILE A 113 5.56 -0.34 21.63
C ILE A 113 6.60 0.35 20.75
N LEU A 114 6.99 1.58 21.08
CA LEU A 114 8.00 2.33 20.33
C LEU A 114 9.38 1.65 20.34
N TYR A 115 9.73 0.98 21.44
CA TYR A 115 10.96 0.19 21.54
C TYR A 115 10.92 -1.02 20.62
N ASN A 116 9.82 -1.78 20.62
CA ASN A 116 9.65 -2.95 19.75
C ASN A 116 9.60 -2.58 18.25
N GLN A 117 9.21 -1.34 17.93
CA GLN A 117 9.24 -0.79 16.57
C GLN A 117 10.62 -0.26 16.14
N GLY A 118 11.63 -0.27 17.03
CA GLY A 118 12.97 0.22 16.73
C GLY A 118 13.10 1.76 16.69
N ILE A 119 12.10 2.51 17.16
CA ILE A 119 12.09 3.98 17.09
C ILE A 119 13.27 4.58 17.85
N PHE A 120 13.67 3.98 18.97
CA PHE A 120 14.79 4.47 19.79
C PHE A 120 16.19 4.19 19.20
N GLU A 121 16.28 3.49 18.07
CA GLU A 121 17.54 3.40 17.30
C GLU A 121 17.80 4.66 16.48
N MET A 122 16.76 5.47 16.26
CA MET A 122 16.85 6.71 15.49
C MET A 122 17.50 7.82 16.32
N LYS A 123 18.27 8.67 15.63
CA LYS A 123 18.91 9.83 16.25
C LYS A 123 17.86 10.76 16.86
N ASP A 124 18.12 11.24 18.07
CA ASP A 124 17.28 12.18 18.82
C ASP A 124 15.86 11.68 19.17
N ALA A 125 15.53 10.40 18.92
CA ALA A 125 14.23 9.81 19.21
C ALA A 125 13.81 9.95 20.68
N VAL A 126 14.75 9.72 21.61
CA VAL A 126 14.48 9.89 23.05
C VAL A 126 14.05 11.32 23.40
N VAL A 127 14.68 12.33 22.77
CA VAL A 127 14.36 13.74 23.01
C VAL A 127 12.96 14.05 22.46
N LYS A 128 12.68 13.60 21.23
CA LYS A 128 11.41 13.86 20.56
C LYS A 128 10.24 13.17 21.24
N VAL A 129 10.37 11.89 21.60
CA VAL A 129 9.33 11.14 22.33
C VAL A 129 9.07 11.76 23.70
N ALA A 130 10.11 12.19 24.42
CA ALA A 130 9.94 12.88 25.71
C ALA A 130 9.10 14.17 25.58
N GLN A 131 9.32 14.94 24.50
CA GLN A 131 8.51 16.13 24.20
C GLN A 131 7.06 15.79 23.86
N LEU A 132 6.84 14.76 23.03
CA LEU A 132 5.49 14.34 22.62
C LEU A 132 4.66 13.79 23.79
N MET A 133 5.31 13.14 24.75
CA MET A 133 4.70 12.56 25.95
C MET A 133 4.58 13.55 27.12
N ASP A 134 5.14 14.76 27.00
CA ASP A 134 5.27 15.74 28.09
C ASP A 134 5.94 15.18 29.36
N VAL A 135 7.05 14.45 29.18
CA VAL A 135 7.85 13.88 30.28
C VAL A 135 9.34 14.21 30.15
N SER A 136 10.11 14.00 31.21
CA SER A 136 11.55 14.18 31.15
C SER A 136 12.25 13.06 30.35
N ARG A 137 13.37 13.38 29.70
CA ARG A 137 14.25 12.38 29.06
C ARG A 137 14.61 11.23 30.02
N ASN A 138 14.81 11.54 31.30
CA ASN A 138 15.12 10.56 32.33
C ASN A 138 14.01 9.54 32.52
N THR A 139 12.75 9.96 32.38
CA THR A 139 11.58 9.07 32.46
C THR A 139 11.58 8.05 31.32
N ILE A 140 11.89 8.51 30.10
CA ILE A 140 12.04 7.61 28.93
C ILE A 140 13.19 6.62 29.15
N TYR A 141 14.37 7.09 29.58
CA TYR A 141 15.51 6.22 29.86
C TYR A 141 15.22 5.20 30.97
N MET A 142 14.47 5.58 32.00
CA MET A 142 14.05 4.67 33.07
C MET A 142 13.21 3.51 32.52
N HIS A 143 12.23 3.81 31.65
CA HIS A 143 11.41 2.78 31.01
C HIS A 143 12.22 1.88 30.07
N LEU A 144 13.09 2.48 29.23
CA LEU A 144 13.96 1.73 28.31
C LEU A 144 14.90 0.77 29.03
N ARG A 145 15.48 1.19 30.15
CA ARG A 145 16.33 0.32 30.98
C ARG A 145 15.53 -0.85 31.57
N GLY A 146 14.30 -0.58 32.02
CA GLY A 146 13.41 -1.61 32.53
C GLY A 146 13.06 -2.67 31.48
N ILE A 147 12.86 -2.25 30.22
CA ILE A 147 12.57 -3.15 29.09
C ILE A 147 13.81 -4.01 28.77
N LYS A 148 14.98 -3.39 28.58
CA LYS A 148 16.23 -4.12 28.26
C LYS A 148 16.62 -5.16 29.31
N ASN A 149 16.39 -4.86 30.59
CA ASN A 149 16.63 -5.82 31.67
C ASN A 149 15.67 -7.02 31.63
N LYS A 150 14.49 -6.87 31.05
CA LYS A 150 13.53 -7.96 30.87
C LYS A 150 13.96 -8.85 29.71
N ASP A 151 14.31 -8.26 28.56
CA ASP A 151 14.82 -8.99 27.39
C ASP A 151 16.07 -9.83 27.73
N SER A 152 16.98 -9.26 28.54
CA SER A 152 18.22 -9.94 28.97
C SER A 152 18.00 -11.12 29.92
N ASN A 153 16.84 -11.21 30.58
CA ASN A 153 16.49 -12.30 31.49
C ASN A 153 15.59 -13.37 30.82
N GLU A 154 15.14 -13.13 29.58
CA GLU A 154 14.34 -14.06 28.79
C GLU A 154 15.19 -14.78 27.70
N THR A 155 16.50 -14.55 27.67
CA THR A 155 17.49 -15.24 26.81
C THR A 155 18.39 -16.16 27.63
#